data_AF-A0A8J6RHP2-F1
#
_entry.id   AF-A0A8J6RHP2-F1
#
_cell.length_a   1.000
_cell.length_b   1.000
_cell.length_c   1.000
_cell.angle_alpha   90.00
_cell.angle_beta   90.00
_cell.angle_gamma   90.00
#
_symmetry.space_group_name_H-M   'P 1'
#
loop_
_entity.id
_entity.type
_entity.pdbx_description
1 polymer ?
#
loop_
_entity_poly.entity_id
_entity_poly.type
_entity_poly.pdbx_seq_one_letter_code
_entity_poly.pdbx_strand_id
1 'polypeptide(L)'
;MVAADTIAEVWLSRLREDFPNQPQSVCQSVVSWLLGETPERLAALADADLAIARQAIEYRYRILQQRYWDVSPEQGYQRLIKRLSSLFLIRNKIKTWISLSRDRRRTVVDVIQEVIQEMMRSDRHLAQQLKWISTCTQNSRLRNLLMLASLEEYCLRPIRNQPLIIYRFVNYLRRSQKGGMTQVPTGELIRLVSDEIAPNDSEDSLSLLDVEAWNQYQDEQNELEQQSMRQQVKNSFANYLSRNLDDTAARWLELHLNGLSQEQIAQTLDLPVQQVYRLREKISYHAIRIFALREQPAMVLGWLKTSLQEHNFGLTPAQWDGFWQNLSPEEQAILTAYKAEHAPDDLARRLGLKSRQIQAQWVQLYLRAQELRTQSEG
;
A
#
# COMPACT_ATOMS: atom_id res chain seq x y z
N MET A 1 14.61 2.29 42.33
CA MET A 1 15.37 3.17 41.41
C MET A 1 16.10 2.28 40.42
N VAL A 2 15.38 1.71 39.44
CA VAL A 2 15.89 0.78 38.42
C VAL A 2 14.99 0.92 37.17
N ALA A 3 15.64 1.07 36.01
CA ALA A 3 15.13 1.01 34.63
C ALA A 3 14.10 2.09 34.20
N ALA A 4 14.54 3.35 34.16
CA ALA A 4 13.92 4.37 33.32
C ALA A 4 14.67 4.42 31.98
N ASP A 5 14.56 3.38 31.17
CA ASP A 5 14.96 3.50 29.77
C ASP A 5 14.01 4.51 29.14
N THR A 6 14.56 5.63 28.70
CA THR A 6 13.78 6.66 28.04
C THR A 6 13.17 6.07 26.77
N ILE A 7 11.95 6.46 26.41
CA ILE A 7 11.29 5.98 25.17
C ILE A 7 12.19 6.19 23.95
N ALA A 8 13.02 7.24 23.97
CA ALA A 8 14.05 7.50 22.98
C ALA A 8 15.11 6.39 22.89
N GLU A 9 15.63 5.88 24.02
CA GLU A 9 16.63 4.81 24.04
C GLU A 9 16.07 3.49 23.52
N VAL A 10 14.83 3.15 23.88
CA VAL A 10 14.13 1.96 23.36
C VAL A 10 14.02 2.02 21.84
N TRP A 11 13.56 3.16 21.31
CA TRP A 11 13.45 3.36 19.85
C TRP A 11 14.81 3.38 19.15
N LEU A 12 15.83 3.95 19.79
CA LEU A 12 17.17 4.00 19.23
C LEU A 12 17.80 2.60 19.17
N SER A 13 17.58 1.75 20.18
CA SER A 13 18.00 0.35 20.17
C SER A 13 17.32 -0.41 19.03
N ARG A 14 15.99 -0.30 18.94
CA ARG A 14 15.22 -0.97 17.90
C ARG A 14 15.62 -0.54 16.49
N LEU A 15 15.83 0.76 16.25
CA LEU A 15 16.28 1.25 14.94
C LEU A 15 17.67 0.73 14.56
N ARG A 16 18.55 0.45 15.53
CA ARG A 16 19.86 -0.16 15.26
C ARG A 16 19.73 -1.64 14.90
N GLU A 17 18.78 -2.35 15.51
CA GLU A 17 18.47 -3.73 15.14
C GLU A 17 17.84 -3.81 13.75
N ASP A 18 16.85 -2.95 13.47
CA ASP A 18 16.15 -2.92 12.18
C ASP A 18 17.07 -2.43 11.04
N PHE A 19 18.03 -1.54 11.33
CA PHE A 19 18.92 -0.93 10.32
C PHE A 19 20.40 -0.90 10.76
N PRO A 20 21.08 -2.06 10.82
CA PRO A 20 22.43 -2.17 11.38
C PRO A 20 23.50 -1.40 10.59
N ASN A 21 23.26 -1.18 9.30
CA ASN A 21 24.22 -0.51 8.41
C ASN A 21 24.06 1.03 8.39
N GLN A 22 23.10 1.59 9.12
CA GLN A 22 22.85 3.03 9.09
C GLN A 22 23.71 3.80 10.11
N PRO A 23 24.14 5.03 9.77
CA PRO A 23 24.81 5.90 10.73
C PRO A 23 23.93 6.20 11.94
N GLN A 24 24.54 6.29 13.12
CA GLN A 24 23.83 6.66 14.35
C GLN A 24 23.04 7.98 14.23
N SER A 25 23.54 8.94 13.44
CA SER A 25 22.86 10.21 13.17
C SER A 25 21.52 10.04 12.44
N VAL A 26 21.39 9.02 11.57
CA VAL A 26 20.14 8.69 10.88
C VAL A 26 19.14 8.12 11.89
N CYS A 27 19.55 7.16 12.72
CA CYS A 27 18.67 6.60 13.76
C CYS A 27 18.20 7.69 14.73
N GLN A 28 19.10 8.58 15.17
CA GLN A 28 18.74 9.72 16.04
C GLN A 28 17.76 10.69 15.37
N SER A 29 17.92 10.94 14.06
CA SER A 29 16.99 11.78 13.28
C SER A 29 15.59 11.17 13.27
N VAL A 30 15.50 9.85 13.06
CA VAL A 30 14.23 9.11 13.03
C VAL A 30 13.59 9.10 14.42
N VAL A 31 14.35 8.86 15.49
CA VAL A 31 13.83 8.95 16.87
C VAL A 31 13.27 10.35 17.15
N SER A 32 14.00 11.41 16.81
CA SER A 32 13.56 12.79 17.03
C SER A 32 12.26 13.11 16.27
N TRP A 33 12.11 12.57 15.06
CA TRP A 33 10.87 12.69 14.29
C TRP A 33 9.71 11.90 14.91
N LEU A 34 9.97 10.67 15.37
CA LEU A 34 8.98 9.80 16.00
C LEU A 34 8.41 10.44 17.27
N LEU A 35 9.27 10.99 18.12
CA LEU A 35 8.87 11.58 19.40
C LEU A 35 8.30 13.00 19.28
N GLY A 36 8.58 13.70 18.18
CA GLY A 36 8.09 15.06 17.94
C GLY A 36 8.88 16.15 18.69
N GLU A 37 8.37 17.37 18.62
CA GLU A 37 9.04 18.60 19.10
C GLU A 37 9.24 18.65 20.62
N THR A 38 8.32 18.05 21.38
CA THR A 38 8.34 18.06 22.86
C THR A 38 8.21 16.63 23.41
N PRO A 39 9.30 15.85 23.41
CA PRO A 39 9.30 14.48 23.92
C PRO A 39 9.01 14.42 25.43
N GLU A 40 9.27 15.49 26.18
CA GLU A 40 9.03 15.57 27.63
C GLU A 40 7.53 15.45 27.96
N ARG A 41 6.64 15.84 27.04
CA ARG A 41 5.20 15.68 27.21
C ARG A 41 4.78 14.22 27.33
N LEU A 42 5.49 13.30 26.66
CA LEU A 42 5.20 11.87 26.75
C LEU A 42 5.43 11.34 28.17
N ALA A 43 6.43 11.85 28.87
CA ALA A 43 6.73 11.44 30.25
C ALA A 43 5.70 11.95 31.27
N ALA A 44 4.90 12.96 30.90
CA ALA A 44 3.86 13.54 31.75
C ALA A 44 2.45 12.96 31.50
N LEU A 45 2.30 12.06 30.51
CA LEU A 45 1.02 11.42 30.20
C LEU A 45 0.66 10.34 31.23
N ALA A 46 -0.63 10.16 31.46
CA ALA A 46 -1.15 9.00 32.19
C ALA A 46 -0.87 7.71 31.40
N ASP A 47 -0.83 6.55 32.07
CA ASP A 47 -0.45 5.28 31.45
C ASP A 47 -1.31 4.90 30.23
N ALA A 48 -2.61 5.20 30.27
CA ALA A 48 -3.53 4.96 29.15
C ALA A 48 -3.19 5.84 27.94
N ASP A 49 -2.99 7.14 28.14
CA ASP A 49 -2.62 8.09 27.08
C ASP A 49 -1.20 7.80 26.54
N LEU A 50 -0.30 7.33 27.41
CA LEU A 50 1.04 6.92 27.03
C LEU A 50 1.00 5.67 26.14
N ALA A 51 0.15 4.69 26.44
CA ALA A 51 -0.03 3.51 25.60
C ALA A 51 -0.54 3.91 24.21
N ILE A 52 -1.51 4.84 24.15
CA ILE A 52 -2.03 5.40 22.90
C ILE A 52 -0.92 6.11 22.10
N ALA A 53 -0.14 6.97 22.76
CA ALA A 53 0.97 7.67 22.13
C ALA A 53 2.02 6.71 21.56
N ARG A 54 2.34 5.62 22.29
CA ARG A 54 3.25 4.57 21.81
C ARG A 54 2.73 3.88 20.55
N GLN A 55 1.43 3.58 20.49
CA GLN A 55 0.81 2.99 19.30
C GLN A 55 0.87 3.94 18.09
N ALA A 56 0.60 5.23 18.29
CA ALA A 56 0.71 6.23 17.22
C ALA A 56 2.16 6.35 16.69
N ILE A 57 3.16 6.32 17.59
CA ILE A 57 4.58 6.30 17.22
C ILE A 57 4.91 5.03 16.42
N GLU A 58 4.47 3.87 16.89
CA GLU A 58 4.65 2.58 16.20
C GLU A 58 4.08 2.61 14.78
N TYR A 59 2.89 3.16 14.61
CA TYR A 59 2.26 3.26 13.30
C TYR A 59 3.02 4.16 12.34
N ARG A 60 3.40 5.35 12.79
CA ARG A 60 4.23 6.28 12.01
C ARG A 60 5.54 5.60 11.59
N TYR A 61 6.16 4.86 12.50
CA TYR A 61 7.36 4.09 12.20
C TYR A 61 7.11 3.01 11.12
N ARG A 62 6.02 2.24 11.24
CA ARG A 62 5.66 1.22 10.25
C ARG A 62 5.44 1.81 8.85
N ILE A 63 4.80 2.97 8.75
CA ILE A 63 4.66 3.67 7.45
C ILE A 63 6.04 3.93 6.85
N LEU A 64 6.95 4.52 7.63
CA LEU A 64 8.32 4.78 7.17
C LEU A 64 9.00 3.49 6.72
N GLN A 65 9.06 2.49 7.61
CA GLN A 65 9.77 1.23 7.38
C GLN A 65 9.25 0.47 6.16
N GLN A 66 7.93 0.35 6.01
CA GLN A 66 7.33 -0.49 4.97
C GLN A 66 7.25 0.20 3.61
N ARG A 67 7.04 1.52 3.57
CA ARG A 67 6.65 2.22 2.33
C ARG A 67 7.72 3.14 1.78
N TYR A 68 8.53 3.74 2.65
CA TYR A 68 9.42 4.84 2.29
C TYR A 68 10.90 4.53 2.53
N TRP A 69 11.21 3.60 3.43
CA TRP A 69 12.58 3.22 3.72
C TRP A 69 13.30 2.67 2.47
N ASP A 70 14.53 3.11 2.24
CA ASP A 70 15.36 2.82 1.05
C ASP A 70 14.78 3.22 -0.33
N VAL A 71 13.67 3.95 -0.37
CA VAL A 71 13.05 4.43 -1.61
C VAL A 71 13.65 5.78 -2.03
N SER A 72 13.60 6.14 -3.32
CA SER A 72 13.91 7.52 -3.75
C SER A 72 12.73 8.46 -3.42
N PRO A 73 12.96 9.76 -3.18
CA PRO A 73 11.86 10.71 -2.92
C PRO A 73 10.77 10.71 -4.00
N GLU A 74 11.15 10.58 -5.27
CA GLU A 74 10.23 10.55 -6.41
C GLU A 74 9.34 9.31 -6.39
N GLN A 75 9.95 8.13 -6.19
CA GLN A 75 9.21 6.87 -6.05
C GLN A 75 8.33 6.89 -4.80
N GLY A 76 8.81 7.46 -3.69
CA GLY A 76 8.03 7.64 -2.46
C GLY A 76 6.79 8.49 -2.72
N TYR A 77 6.92 9.61 -3.42
CA TYR A 77 5.77 10.45 -3.78
C TYR A 77 4.77 9.71 -4.67
N GLN A 78 5.24 8.94 -5.66
CA GLN A 78 4.35 8.12 -6.49
C GLN A 78 3.60 7.06 -5.65
N ARG A 79 4.27 6.42 -4.68
CA ARG A 79 3.64 5.48 -3.75
C ARG A 79 2.56 6.16 -2.90
N LEU A 80 2.84 7.34 -2.34
CA LEU A 80 1.87 8.14 -1.59
C LEU A 80 0.61 8.42 -2.43
N ILE A 81 0.80 8.97 -3.62
CA ILE A 81 -0.31 9.33 -4.51
C ILE A 81 -1.12 8.09 -4.91
N LYS A 82 -0.47 6.99 -5.26
CA LYS A 82 -1.13 5.72 -5.59
C LYS A 82 -1.95 5.20 -4.41
N ARG A 83 -1.39 5.25 -3.19
CA ARG A 83 -2.05 4.82 -1.95
C ARG A 83 -3.28 5.66 -1.65
N LEU A 84 -3.16 6.98 -1.68
CA LEU A 84 -4.30 7.86 -1.42
C LEU A 84 -5.37 7.72 -2.51
N SER A 85 -4.96 7.53 -3.76
CA SER A 85 -5.89 7.32 -4.88
C SER A 85 -6.69 6.03 -4.75
N SER A 86 -6.11 4.95 -4.22
CA SER A 86 -6.82 3.67 -4.08
C SER A 86 -8.02 3.75 -3.14
N LEU A 87 -7.99 4.63 -2.13
CA LEU A 87 -9.11 4.86 -1.21
C LEU A 87 -10.39 5.29 -1.94
N PHE A 88 -10.24 6.01 -3.05
CA PHE A 88 -11.36 6.52 -3.84
C PHE A 88 -11.86 5.50 -4.89
N LEU A 89 -11.05 4.48 -5.21
CA LEU A 89 -11.44 3.42 -6.15
C LEU A 89 -12.40 2.39 -5.53
N ILE A 90 -12.40 2.26 -4.21
CA ILE A 90 -13.23 1.28 -3.49
C ILE A 90 -14.66 1.81 -3.30
N ARG A 91 -14.85 3.13 -3.33
CA ARG A 91 -16.15 3.78 -3.11
C ARG A 91 -16.88 4.00 -4.44
N ASN A 92 -17.84 3.13 -4.77
CA ASN A 92 -18.66 3.19 -5.98
C ASN A 92 -19.29 4.57 -6.23
N LYS A 93 -19.70 5.27 -5.16
CA LYS A 93 -20.28 6.62 -5.23
C LYS A 93 -19.32 7.68 -5.80
N ILE A 94 -18.01 7.54 -5.54
CA ILE A 94 -16.98 8.49 -6.00
C ILE A 94 -16.65 8.25 -7.48
N LYS A 95 -16.60 6.98 -7.91
CA LYS A 95 -16.47 6.60 -9.33
C LYS A 95 -17.58 7.20 -10.19
N THR A 96 -18.83 7.09 -9.72
CA THR A 96 -20.00 7.70 -10.40
C THR A 96 -19.90 9.22 -10.42
N TRP A 97 -19.33 9.84 -9.39
CA TRP A 97 -19.15 11.28 -9.32
C TRP A 97 -18.11 11.81 -10.33
N ILE A 98 -16.98 11.10 -10.48
CA ILE A 98 -15.94 11.44 -11.46
C ILE A 98 -16.48 11.31 -12.89
N SER A 99 -17.25 10.26 -13.17
CA SER A 99 -17.85 10.05 -14.50
C SER A 99 -18.93 11.08 -14.85
N LEU A 100 -19.61 11.63 -13.84
CA LEU A 100 -20.58 12.72 -13.99
C LEU A 100 -19.94 14.11 -14.09
N SER A 101 -18.68 14.27 -13.66
CA SER A 101 -17.97 15.54 -13.79
C SER A 101 -17.71 15.87 -15.27
N ARG A 102 -18.01 17.10 -15.68
CA ARG A 102 -17.82 17.57 -17.07
C ARG A 102 -16.35 17.72 -17.46
N ASP A 103 -15.46 17.82 -16.48
CA ASP A 103 -14.03 17.94 -16.67
C ASP A 103 -13.38 16.56 -16.84
N ARG A 104 -13.70 15.88 -17.96
CA ARG A 104 -13.21 14.52 -18.29
C ARG A 104 -11.68 14.41 -18.44
N ARG A 105 -10.95 15.52 -18.32
CA ARG A 105 -9.48 15.57 -18.36
C ARG A 105 -8.84 15.45 -16.98
N ARG A 106 -9.56 15.77 -15.90
CA ARG A 106 -9.04 15.68 -14.53
C ARG A 106 -9.16 14.27 -13.97
N THR A 107 -8.03 13.72 -13.55
CA THR A 107 -7.98 12.43 -12.87
C THR A 107 -8.09 12.62 -11.35
N VAL A 108 -8.47 11.55 -10.63
CA VAL A 108 -8.44 11.53 -9.16
C VAL A 108 -7.07 11.90 -8.61
N VAL A 109 -6.03 11.45 -9.31
CA VAL A 109 -4.63 11.75 -8.99
C VAL A 109 -4.39 13.26 -8.98
N ASP A 110 -4.83 13.98 -10.02
CA ASP A 110 -4.61 15.44 -10.13
C ASP A 110 -5.28 16.18 -8.97
N VAL A 111 -6.50 15.79 -8.62
CA VAL A 111 -7.24 16.41 -7.51
C VAL A 111 -6.59 16.09 -6.17
N ILE A 112 -6.12 14.86 -5.96
CA ILE A 112 -5.41 14.50 -4.72
C ILE A 112 -4.12 15.31 -4.58
N GLN A 113 -3.37 15.51 -5.66
CA GLN A 113 -2.17 16.34 -5.63
C GLN A 113 -2.49 17.79 -5.23
N GLU A 114 -3.53 18.39 -5.81
CA GLU A 114 -4.00 19.73 -5.46
C GLU A 114 -4.44 19.81 -3.98
N VAL A 115 -5.19 18.81 -3.50
CA VAL A 115 -5.65 18.72 -2.10
C VAL A 115 -4.47 18.63 -1.12
N ILE A 116 -3.47 17.78 -1.41
CA ILE A 116 -2.28 17.65 -0.56
C ILE A 116 -1.51 18.98 -0.54
N GLN A 117 -1.32 19.62 -1.70
CA GLN A 117 -0.65 20.92 -1.78
C GLN A 117 -1.40 21.99 -0.98
N GLU A 118 -2.73 22.00 -1.05
CA GLU A 118 -3.54 22.92 -0.26
C GLU A 118 -3.38 22.63 1.24
N MET A 119 -3.50 21.37 1.66
CA MET A 119 -3.31 20.97 3.06
C MET A 119 -1.94 21.39 3.60
N MET A 120 -0.87 21.19 2.83
CA MET A 120 0.48 21.61 3.21
C MET A 120 0.61 23.13 3.39
N ARG A 121 -0.22 23.93 2.71
CA ARG A 121 -0.19 25.40 2.78
C ARG A 121 -1.13 25.96 3.86
N SER A 122 -2.32 25.39 4.01
CA SER A 122 -3.37 25.94 4.86
C SER A 122 -3.43 25.31 6.25
N ASP A 123 -2.97 24.07 6.42
CA ASP A 123 -3.12 23.35 7.68
C ASP A 123 -1.95 23.66 8.64
N ARG A 124 -2.26 24.36 9.75
CA ARG A 124 -1.27 24.81 10.72
C ARG A 124 -0.57 23.65 11.43
N HIS A 125 -1.30 22.58 11.76
CA HIS A 125 -0.73 21.43 12.47
C HIS A 125 0.23 20.67 11.54
N LEU A 126 -0.18 20.42 10.30
CA LEU A 126 0.69 19.79 9.31
C LEU A 126 1.93 20.65 9.02
N ALA A 127 1.76 21.97 8.87
CA ALA A 127 2.88 22.88 8.65
C ALA A 127 3.88 22.86 9.82
N GLN A 128 3.41 22.79 11.08
CA GLN A 128 4.28 22.64 12.25
C GLN A 128 5.06 21.32 12.22
N GLN A 129 4.41 20.20 11.90
CA GLN A 129 5.08 18.91 11.77
C GLN A 129 6.15 18.90 10.67
N LEU A 130 5.84 19.48 9.51
CA LEU A 130 6.80 19.59 8.40
C LEU A 130 8.00 20.48 8.77
N LYS A 131 7.77 21.54 9.53
CA LYS A 131 8.84 22.39 10.08
C LYS A 131 9.71 21.61 11.07
N TRP A 132 9.11 20.83 11.98
CA TRP A 132 9.86 19.98 12.91
C TRP A 132 10.74 18.96 12.18
N ILE A 133 10.22 18.31 11.13
CA ILE A 133 11.01 17.36 10.32
C ILE A 133 12.27 18.03 9.73
N SER A 134 12.19 19.31 9.39
CA SER A 134 13.35 20.06 8.89
C SER A 134 14.45 20.27 9.93
N THR A 135 14.14 20.22 11.23
CA THR A 135 15.13 20.30 12.32
C THR A 135 15.67 18.94 12.73
N CYS A 136 14.96 17.83 12.42
CA CYS A 136 15.40 16.48 12.76
C CYS A 136 16.65 16.03 11.98
N THR A 137 16.85 16.50 10.75
CA THR A 137 17.98 16.05 9.92
C THR A 137 18.40 17.06 8.85
N GLN A 138 19.70 17.07 8.54
CA GLN A 138 20.27 17.82 7.40
C GLN A 138 20.26 17.02 6.09
N ASN A 139 20.02 15.70 6.16
CA ASN A 139 19.97 14.85 4.98
C ASN A 139 18.65 15.08 4.23
N SER A 140 18.73 15.67 3.03
CA SER A 140 17.55 16.01 2.21
C SER A 140 16.72 14.79 1.81
N ARG A 141 17.39 13.67 1.50
CA ARG A 141 16.70 12.42 1.15
C ARG A 141 15.89 11.90 2.35
N LEU A 142 16.54 11.76 3.52
CA LEU A 142 15.85 11.31 4.72
C LEU A 142 14.69 12.25 5.08
N ARG A 143 14.94 13.56 5.05
CA ARG A 143 13.91 14.58 5.31
C ARG A 143 12.67 14.39 4.43
N ASN A 144 12.85 14.16 3.13
CA ASN A 144 11.74 13.93 2.21
C ASN A 144 10.95 12.66 2.56
N LEU A 145 11.63 11.57 2.91
CA LEU A 145 10.98 10.31 3.29
C LEU A 145 10.17 10.46 4.60
N LEU A 146 10.69 11.18 5.59
CA LEU A 146 9.98 11.49 6.83
C LEU A 146 8.74 12.36 6.57
N MET A 147 8.85 13.35 5.67
CA MET A 147 7.71 14.17 5.24
C MET A 147 6.62 13.34 4.55
N LEU A 148 7.00 12.44 3.64
CA LEU A 148 6.04 11.57 2.95
C LEU A 148 5.32 10.62 3.92
N ALA A 149 6.06 10.00 4.84
CA ALA A 149 5.46 9.15 5.87
C ALA A 149 4.48 9.92 6.77
N SER A 150 4.84 11.15 7.15
CA SER A 150 3.97 12.02 7.97
C SER A 150 2.74 12.51 7.21
N LEU A 151 2.88 12.81 5.92
CA LEU A 151 1.76 13.17 5.05
C LEU A 151 0.79 11.99 4.88
N GLU A 152 1.30 10.78 4.69
CA GLU A 152 0.47 9.58 4.62
C GLU A 152 -0.30 9.36 5.93
N GLU A 153 0.40 9.35 7.07
CA GLU A 153 -0.23 9.24 8.40
C GLU A 153 -1.33 10.27 8.56
N TYR A 154 -1.03 11.54 8.27
CA TYR A 154 -1.96 12.65 8.45
C TYR A 154 -3.19 12.53 7.53
N CYS A 155 -3.02 12.15 6.27
CA CYS A 155 -4.11 11.94 5.32
C CYS A 155 -5.04 10.79 5.71
N LEU A 156 -4.49 9.76 6.36
CA LEU A 156 -5.21 8.57 6.80
C LEU A 156 -5.85 8.73 8.18
N ARG A 157 -5.66 9.86 8.87
CA ARG A 157 -6.31 10.12 10.16
C ARG A 157 -7.84 10.05 10.02
N PRO A 158 -8.53 9.33 10.90
CA PRO A 158 -9.96 9.13 10.79
C PRO A 158 -10.68 10.36 11.31
N ILE A 159 -11.70 10.76 10.59
CA ILE A 159 -12.69 11.75 11.00
C ILE A 159 -14.04 11.09 10.75
N ARG A 160 -14.77 10.80 11.82
CA ARG A 160 -16.07 10.12 11.76
C ARG A 160 -16.00 8.82 10.94
N ASN A 161 -15.03 7.95 11.27
CA ASN A 161 -14.77 6.68 10.59
C ASN A 161 -14.45 6.82 9.08
N GLN A 162 -13.77 7.89 8.66
CA GLN A 162 -13.26 8.05 7.29
C GLN A 162 -11.92 8.80 7.26
N PRO A 163 -10.99 8.54 6.32
CA PRO A 163 -9.74 9.26 6.20
C PRO A 163 -9.98 10.74 5.94
N LEU A 164 -9.22 11.58 6.62
CA LEU A 164 -9.22 13.03 6.45
C LEU A 164 -9.12 13.42 4.98
N ILE A 165 -8.32 12.69 4.19
CA ILE A 165 -8.15 12.97 2.76
C ILE A 165 -9.48 12.92 1.98
N ILE A 166 -10.44 12.08 2.38
CA ILE A 166 -11.74 11.98 1.72
C ILE A 166 -12.57 13.24 2.01
N TYR A 167 -12.58 13.69 3.27
CA TYR A 167 -13.26 14.91 3.65
C TYR A 167 -12.66 16.13 2.92
N ARG A 168 -11.33 16.24 2.89
CA ARG A 168 -10.62 17.32 2.20
C ARG A 168 -10.87 17.29 0.69
N PHE A 169 -10.88 16.11 0.09
CA PHE A 169 -11.21 15.91 -1.33
C PHE A 169 -12.63 16.40 -1.65
N VAL A 170 -13.64 15.97 -0.88
CA VAL A 170 -15.04 16.40 -1.09
C VAL A 170 -15.19 17.91 -0.90
N ASN A 171 -14.55 18.50 0.11
CA ASN A 171 -14.58 19.94 0.33
C ASN A 171 -13.86 20.74 -0.75
N TYR A 172 -12.75 20.24 -1.26
CA TYR A 172 -12.06 20.82 -2.40
C TYR A 172 -12.98 20.87 -3.62
N LEU A 173 -13.63 19.75 -3.94
CA LEU A 173 -14.58 19.65 -5.05
C LEU A 173 -15.79 20.56 -4.88
N ARG A 174 -16.34 20.67 -3.66
CA ARG A 174 -17.47 21.58 -3.37
C ARG A 174 -17.09 23.04 -3.61
N ARG A 175 -15.84 23.43 -3.26
CA ARG A 175 -15.34 24.79 -3.46
C ARG A 175 -15.02 25.08 -4.92
N SER A 176 -14.42 24.14 -5.65
CA SER A 176 -14.14 24.30 -7.08
C SER A 176 -15.42 24.44 -7.91
N GLN A 177 -16.54 23.84 -7.47
CA GLN A 177 -17.86 24.02 -8.10
C GLN A 177 -18.49 25.39 -7.87
N LYS A 178 -18.29 26.03 -6.71
CA LYS A 178 -18.83 27.39 -6.42
C LYS A 178 -18.13 28.49 -7.23
N GLY A 179 -16.96 28.21 -7.81
CA GLY A 179 -16.13 29.16 -8.56
C GLY A 179 -16.48 29.36 -10.05
N GLY A 180 -17.56 28.76 -10.57
CA GLY A 180 -18.14 29.16 -11.86
C GLY A 180 -17.95 28.24 -13.07
N MET A 181 -17.61 26.96 -12.91
CA MET A 181 -17.69 26.01 -14.04
C MET A 181 -18.27 24.67 -13.59
N THR A 182 -19.47 24.36 -14.11
CA THR A 182 -20.25 23.11 -14.02
C THR A 182 -21.27 23.00 -12.86
N GLN A 183 -22.56 23.01 -13.22
CA GLN A 183 -23.68 22.67 -12.33
C GLN A 183 -23.93 21.16 -12.39
N VAL A 184 -23.77 20.46 -11.27
CA VAL A 184 -24.31 19.12 -11.03
C VAL A 184 -25.43 19.26 -9.99
N PRO A 185 -26.58 18.56 -10.12
CA PRO A 185 -27.74 18.76 -9.24
C PRO A 185 -27.38 18.62 -7.75
N THR A 186 -27.54 19.72 -7.00
CA THR A 186 -27.17 19.83 -5.58
C THR A 186 -27.84 18.78 -4.68
N GLY A 187 -29.01 18.28 -5.08
CA GLY A 187 -29.77 17.26 -4.33
C GLY A 187 -29.11 15.87 -4.30
N GLU A 188 -28.38 15.48 -5.35
CA GLU A 188 -27.63 14.22 -5.38
C GLU A 188 -26.34 14.33 -4.56
N LEU A 189 -25.73 15.51 -4.54
CA LEU A 189 -24.53 15.85 -3.77
C LEU A 189 -24.79 15.82 -2.25
N ILE A 190 -25.99 16.24 -1.84
CA ILE A 190 -26.45 16.16 -0.45
C ILE A 190 -26.78 14.71 -0.10
N ARG A 191 -27.49 13.92 -0.94
CA ARG A 191 -27.77 12.51 -0.63
C ARG A 191 -26.54 11.58 -0.65
N LEU A 192 -25.55 11.84 -1.51
CA LEU A 192 -24.34 11.00 -1.62
C LEU A 192 -23.38 11.18 -0.42
N VAL A 193 -23.47 12.31 0.29
CA VAL A 193 -22.57 12.72 1.39
C VAL A 193 -23.29 12.87 2.74
N SER A 194 -24.59 13.22 2.78
CA SER A 194 -25.33 13.44 4.03
C SER A 194 -25.61 12.20 4.84
N ASP A 195 -25.59 11.00 4.25
CA ASP A 195 -25.73 9.78 5.05
C ASP A 195 -24.45 9.46 5.87
N GLU A 196 -23.31 10.13 5.59
CA GLU A 196 -22.03 9.89 6.29
C GLU A 196 -21.40 11.15 6.90
N ILE A 197 -21.75 12.37 6.44
CA ILE A 197 -21.14 13.62 6.92
C ILE A 197 -22.23 14.68 7.11
N ALA A 198 -22.78 14.74 8.31
CA ALA A 198 -23.71 15.80 8.72
C ALA A 198 -23.03 17.19 8.61
N PRO A 199 -23.73 18.22 8.09
CA PRO A 199 -23.13 19.49 7.69
C PRO A 199 -23.04 20.54 8.81
N ASN A 200 -23.21 20.17 10.07
CA ASN A 200 -23.14 21.13 11.18
C ASN A 200 -21.92 20.93 12.08
N ASP A 201 -21.29 22.09 12.29
CA ASP A 201 -20.58 22.58 13.45
C ASP A 201 -19.11 22.21 13.72
N SER A 202 -18.37 23.32 13.83
CA SER A 202 -17.08 23.57 14.47
C SER A 202 -15.84 22.87 13.92
N GLU A 203 -14.93 23.68 13.36
CA GLU A 203 -13.50 23.40 13.13
C GLU A 203 -12.71 23.19 14.44
N ASP A 204 -13.38 22.91 15.56
CA ASP A 204 -12.79 22.95 16.90
C ASP A 204 -13.25 21.75 17.74
N SER A 205 -12.88 20.56 17.28
CA SER A 205 -12.72 19.40 18.16
C SER A 205 -11.82 18.37 17.44
N LEU A 206 -10.52 18.70 17.37
CA LEU A 206 -9.48 17.68 17.24
C LEU A 206 -9.48 16.86 18.53
N SER A 207 -10.43 15.93 18.65
CA SER A 207 -10.42 14.94 19.72
C SER A 207 -9.27 13.98 19.45
N LEU A 208 -8.26 14.02 20.32
CA LEU A 208 -7.12 13.10 20.43
C LEU A 208 -7.53 11.68 20.87
N LEU A 209 -8.83 11.38 20.87
CA LEU A 209 -9.49 10.12 21.20
C LEU A 209 -10.50 9.92 20.05
N ASP A 210 -10.27 9.04 19.09
CA ASP A 210 -10.49 7.61 19.26
C ASP A 210 -9.44 6.77 18.50
N VAL A 211 -8.35 6.40 19.18
CA VAL A 211 -7.35 5.47 18.61
C VAL A 211 -7.90 4.06 18.45
N GLU A 212 -8.91 3.68 19.22
CA GLU A 212 -9.65 2.42 19.03
C GLU A 212 -10.55 2.47 17.79
N ALA A 213 -11.29 3.56 17.56
CA ALA A 213 -12.04 3.75 16.32
C ALA A 213 -11.09 3.87 15.12
N TRP A 214 -9.90 4.42 15.32
CA TRP A 214 -8.84 4.45 14.31
C TRP A 214 -8.31 3.07 13.96
N ASN A 215 -8.02 2.22 14.96
CA ASN A 215 -7.57 0.84 14.75
C ASN A 215 -8.68 0.00 14.09
N GLN A 216 -9.92 0.08 14.59
CA GLN A 216 -11.07 -0.62 14.01
C GLN A 216 -11.32 -0.19 12.57
N TYR A 217 -11.36 1.13 12.31
CA TYR A 217 -11.51 1.64 10.97
C TYR A 217 -10.36 1.21 10.06
N GLN A 218 -9.13 1.20 10.55
CA GLN A 218 -7.96 0.76 9.79
C GLN A 218 -8.03 -0.73 9.46
N ASP A 219 -8.42 -1.57 10.41
CA ASP A 219 -8.59 -3.00 10.20
C ASP A 219 -9.73 -3.27 9.20
N GLU A 220 -10.87 -2.60 9.35
CA GLU A 220 -11.97 -2.65 8.39
C GLU A 220 -11.54 -2.18 7.00
N GLN A 221 -10.77 -1.10 6.87
CA GLN A 221 -10.27 -0.64 5.58
C GLN A 221 -9.27 -1.63 4.97
N ASN A 222 -8.35 -2.16 5.77
CA ASN A 222 -7.39 -3.16 5.30
C ASN A 222 -8.12 -4.42 4.83
N GLU A 223 -9.14 -4.86 5.56
CA GLU A 223 -10.00 -5.99 5.18
C GLU A 223 -10.76 -5.70 3.89
N LEU A 224 -11.40 -4.54 3.77
CA LEU A 224 -12.11 -4.13 2.56
C LEU A 224 -11.17 -4.03 1.35
N GLU A 225 -9.97 -3.49 1.54
CA GLU A 225 -8.92 -3.44 0.52
C GLU A 225 -8.49 -4.83 0.09
N GLN A 226 -8.23 -5.72 1.06
CA GLN A 226 -7.87 -7.12 0.79
C GLN A 226 -8.99 -7.85 0.06
N GLN A 227 -10.25 -7.67 0.47
CA GLN A 227 -11.41 -8.25 -0.18
C GLN A 227 -11.58 -7.72 -1.61
N SER A 228 -11.44 -6.40 -1.81
CA SER A 228 -11.51 -5.78 -3.14
C SER A 228 -10.40 -6.29 -4.06
N MET A 229 -9.15 -6.33 -3.57
CA MET A 229 -8.02 -6.88 -4.34
C MET A 229 -8.23 -8.35 -4.68
N ARG A 230 -8.69 -9.16 -3.71
CA ARG A 230 -9.03 -10.57 -3.94
C ARG A 230 -10.10 -10.72 -5.02
N GLN A 231 -11.16 -9.92 -4.97
CA GLN A 231 -12.23 -9.97 -5.96
C GLN A 231 -11.74 -9.52 -7.34
N GLN A 232 -10.89 -8.51 -7.40
CA GLN A 232 -10.29 -8.03 -8.64
C GLN A 232 -9.39 -9.09 -9.28
N VAL A 233 -8.56 -9.78 -8.48
CA VAL A 233 -7.73 -10.90 -8.95
C VAL A 233 -8.61 -12.05 -9.41
N LYS A 234 -9.63 -12.44 -8.62
CA LYS A 234 -10.58 -13.51 -8.98
C LYS A 234 -11.25 -13.24 -10.33
N ASN A 235 -11.82 -12.05 -10.50
CA ASN A 235 -12.53 -11.67 -11.73
C ASN A 235 -11.58 -11.60 -12.93
N SER A 236 -10.41 -10.97 -12.76
CA SER A 236 -9.41 -10.86 -13.81
C SER A 236 -8.89 -12.22 -14.24
N PHE A 237 -8.66 -13.14 -13.29
CA PHE A 237 -8.19 -14.49 -13.58
C PHE A 237 -9.27 -15.34 -14.24
N ALA A 238 -10.52 -15.28 -13.77
CA ALA A 238 -11.64 -15.96 -14.43
C ALA A 238 -11.79 -15.52 -15.90
N ASN A 239 -11.76 -14.21 -16.16
CA ASN A 239 -11.80 -13.67 -17.52
C ASN A 239 -10.61 -14.13 -18.37
N TYR A 240 -9.42 -14.21 -17.77
CA TYR A 240 -8.23 -14.73 -18.43
C TYR A 240 -8.39 -16.22 -18.81
N LEU A 241 -8.95 -17.05 -17.91
CA LEU A 241 -9.18 -18.47 -18.15
C LEU A 241 -10.20 -18.68 -19.27
N SER A 242 -11.34 -17.97 -19.25
CA SER A 242 -12.34 -18.04 -20.34
C SER A 242 -11.74 -17.70 -21.71
N ARG A 243 -10.83 -16.72 -21.77
CA ARG A 243 -10.21 -16.28 -23.04
C ARG A 243 -9.12 -17.23 -23.55
N ASN A 244 -8.32 -17.83 -22.67
CA ASN A 244 -7.11 -18.59 -23.05
C ASN A 244 -7.27 -20.10 -22.97
N LEU A 245 -8.26 -20.59 -22.21
CA LEU A 245 -8.57 -22.00 -22.07
C LEU A 245 -9.95 -22.28 -22.64
N ASP A 246 -10.98 -22.10 -21.84
CA ASP A 246 -12.39 -22.23 -22.14
C ASP A 246 -13.23 -21.77 -20.93
N ASP A 247 -14.54 -21.65 -21.12
CA ASP A 247 -15.46 -21.27 -20.03
C ASP A 247 -15.56 -22.34 -18.94
N THR A 248 -15.27 -23.60 -19.28
CA THR A 248 -15.16 -24.70 -18.32
C THR A 248 -14.10 -24.41 -17.26
N ALA A 249 -12.95 -23.85 -17.64
CA ALA A 249 -11.88 -23.48 -16.71
C ALA A 249 -12.30 -22.36 -15.74
N ALA A 250 -13.03 -21.36 -16.24
CA ALA A 250 -13.56 -20.28 -15.38
C ALA A 250 -14.62 -20.83 -14.41
N ARG A 251 -15.49 -21.73 -14.87
CA ARG A 251 -16.49 -22.39 -14.02
C ARG A 251 -15.86 -23.31 -12.98
N TRP A 252 -14.82 -24.07 -13.36
CA TRP A 252 -14.03 -24.86 -12.43
C TRP A 252 -13.44 -24.00 -11.32
N LEU A 253 -12.86 -22.83 -11.66
CA LEU A 253 -12.28 -21.91 -10.69
C LEU A 253 -13.34 -21.41 -9.69
N GLU A 254 -14.54 -21.08 -10.16
CA GLU A 254 -15.64 -20.63 -9.32
C GLU A 254 -16.05 -21.72 -8.31
N LEU A 255 -16.24 -22.97 -8.78
CA LEU A 255 -16.61 -24.10 -7.93
C LEU A 255 -15.50 -24.46 -6.93
N HIS A 256 -14.24 -24.43 -7.36
CA HIS A 256 -13.08 -24.66 -6.50
C HIS A 256 -12.99 -23.61 -5.38
N LEU A 257 -13.22 -22.33 -5.71
CA LEU A 257 -13.20 -21.25 -4.71
C LEU A 257 -14.39 -21.30 -3.74
N ASN A 258 -15.47 -22.00 -4.09
CA ASN A 258 -16.59 -22.29 -3.19
C ASN A 258 -16.34 -23.51 -2.30
N GLY A 259 -15.17 -24.14 -2.39
CA GLY A 259 -14.75 -25.24 -1.51
C GLY A 259 -15.16 -26.63 -1.98
N LEU A 260 -15.60 -26.80 -3.23
CA LEU A 260 -15.95 -28.13 -3.76
C LEU A 260 -14.70 -28.97 -4.03
N SER A 261 -14.79 -30.28 -3.74
CA SER A 261 -13.77 -31.27 -4.10
C SER A 261 -13.70 -31.50 -5.62
N GLN A 262 -12.62 -32.08 -6.12
CA GLN A 262 -12.49 -32.37 -7.56
C GLN A 262 -13.59 -33.32 -8.06
N GLU A 263 -14.04 -34.24 -7.21
CA GLU A 263 -15.12 -35.19 -7.49
C GLU A 263 -16.48 -34.48 -7.55
N GLN A 264 -16.75 -33.55 -6.63
CA GLN A 264 -17.97 -32.73 -6.65
C GLN A 264 -18.00 -31.79 -7.87
N ILE A 265 -16.84 -31.23 -8.24
CA ILE A 265 -16.70 -30.40 -9.45
C ILE A 265 -16.95 -31.24 -10.70
N ALA A 266 -16.40 -32.46 -10.77
CA ALA A 266 -16.62 -33.38 -11.88
C ALA A 266 -18.11 -33.70 -12.07
N GLN A 267 -18.83 -33.97 -10.98
CA GLN A 267 -20.28 -34.18 -11.02
C GLN A 267 -21.04 -32.92 -11.47
N THR A 268 -20.63 -31.74 -10.99
CA THR A 268 -21.32 -30.47 -11.30
C THR A 268 -21.09 -30.02 -12.74
N LEU A 269 -19.92 -30.30 -13.31
CA LEU A 269 -19.56 -29.95 -14.68
C LEU A 269 -19.89 -31.05 -15.70
N ASP A 270 -20.42 -32.18 -15.25
CA ASP A 270 -20.64 -33.39 -16.08
C ASP A 270 -19.37 -33.83 -16.83
N LEU A 271 -18.24 -33.87 -16.10
CA LEU A 271 -16.94 -34.25 -16.63
C LEU A 271 -16.38 -35.49 -15.93
N PRO A 272 -15.59 -36.32 -16.63
CA PRO A 272 -14.81 -37.37 -15.97
C PRO A 272 -13.82 -36.77 -14.96
N VAL A 273 -13.73 -37.36 -13.78
CA VAL A 273 -12.85 -36.91 -12.68
C VAL A 273 -11.40 -36.69 -13.15
N GLN A 274 -10.87 -37.59 -14.00
CA GLN A 274 -9.52 -37.45 -14.55
C GLN A 274 -9.32 -36.17 -15.38
N GLN A 275 -10.35 -35.72 -16.11
CA GLN A 275 -10.29 -34.47 -16.87
C GLN A 275 -10.26 -33.27 -15.94
N VAL A 276 -10.99 -33.33 -14.82
CA VAL A 276 -10.99 -32.29 -13.79
C VAL A 276 -9.62 -32.14 -13.11
N TYR A 277 -8.92 -33.26 -12.83
CA TYR A 277 -7.54 -33.20 -12.33
C TYR A 277 -6.57 -32.58 -13.36
N ARG A 278 -6.67 -32.93 -14.65
CA ARG A 278 -5.88 -32.29 -15.71
C ARG A 278 -6.19 -30.80 -15.84
N LEU A 279 -7.46 -30.43 -15.71
CA LEU A 279 -7.91 -29.05 -15.74
C LEU A 279 -7.32 -28.26 -14.56
N ARG A 280 -7.31 -28.83 -13.36
CA ARG A 280 -6.66 -28.27 -12.17
C ARG A 280 -5.18 -28.00 -12.41
N GLU A 281 -4.42 -28.95 -12.93
CA GLU A 281 -2.99 -28.79 -13.23
C GLU A 281 -2.76 -27.66 -14.25
N LYS A 282 -3.55 -27.67 -15.32
CA LYS A 282 -3.46 -26.64 -16.37
C LYS A 282 -3.78 -25.25 -15.80
N ILE A 283 -4.85 -25.11 -15.04
CA ILE A 283 -5.22 -23.85 -14.37
C ILE A 283 -4.13 -23.41 -13.40
N SER A 284 -3.52 -24.34 -12.65
CA SER A 284 -2.43 -24.04 -11.71
C SER A 284 -1.19 -23.51 -12.43
N TYR A 285 -0.83 -24.12 -13.57
CA TYR A 285 0.23 -23.61 -14.44
C TYR A 285 -0.08 -22.19 -14.92
N HIS A 286 -1.30 -21.97 -15.43
CA HIS A 286 -1.73 -20.65 -15.90
C HIS A 286 -1.76 -19.61 -14.77
N ALA A 287 -2.20 -19.98 -13.57
CA ALA A 287 -2.23 -19.08 -12.41
C ALA A 287 -0.82 -18.60 -12.04
N ILE A 288 0.11 -19.53 -11.84
CA ILE A 288 1.43 -19.24 -11.27
C ILE A 288 2.41 -18.75 -12.35
N ARG A 289 2.51 -19.45 -13.49
CA ARG A 289 3.58 -19.20 -14.47
C ARG A 289 3.24 -18.11 -15.47
N ILE A 290 1.95 -17.88 -15.75
CA ILE A 290 1.51 -16.95 -16.78
C ILE A 290 0.81 -15.75 -16.14
N PHE A 291 -0.32 -15.96 -15.47
CA PHE A 291 -1.15 -14.88 -14.98
C PHE A 291 -0.44 -14.05 -13.92
N ALA A 292 0.12 -14.69 -12.89
CA ALA A 292 0.80 -14.00 -11.79
C ALA A 292 2.15 -13.36 -12.17
N LEU A 293 2.84 -13.85 -13.21
CA LEU A 293 4.23 -13.44 -13.49
C LEU A 293 4.43 -12.79 -14.86
N ARG A 294 3.47 -12.91 -15.77
CA ARG A 294 3.57 -12.37 -17.15
C ARG A 294 2.41 -11.45 -17.49
N GLU A 295 1.18 -11.85 -17.20
CA GLU A 295 -0.01 -11.12 -17.64
C GLU A 295 -0.35 -9.96 -16.70
N GLN A 296 -0.52 -10.24 -15.41
CA GLN A 296 -0.99 -9.28 -14.40
C GLN A 296 -0.12 -9.29 -13.12
N PRO A 297 1.23 -9.17 -13.24
CA PRO A 297 2.12 -9.31 -12.09
C PRO A 297 1.92 -8.25 -11.02
N ALA A 298 1.73 -6.99 -11.40
CA ALA A 298 1.50 -5.91 -10.43
C ALA A 298 0.23 -6.15 -9.57
N MET A 299 -0.82 -6.71 -10.17
CA MET A 299 -2.07 -7.00 -9.48
C MET A 299 -1.94 -8.19 -8.53
N VAL A 300 -1.39 -9.31 -9.01
CA VAL A 300 -1.32 -10.55 -8.21
C VAL A 300 -0.26 -10.43 -7.11
N LEU A 301 0.93 -9.93 -7.44
CA LEU A 301 2.01 -9.80 -6.46
C LEU A 301 1.73 -8.71 -5.41
N GLY A 302 0.98 -7.67 -5.79
CA GLY A 302 0.48 -6.68 -4.84
C GLY A 302 -0.53 -7.27 -3.85
N TRP A 303 -1.51 -8.03 -4.36
CA TRP A 303 -2.48 -8.73 -3.52
C TRP A 303 -1.82 -9.74 -2.56
N LEU A 304 -0.87 -10.54 -3.06
CA LEU A 304 -0.15 -11.53 -2.25
C LEU A 304 0.90 -10.92 -1.30
N LYS A 305 1.13 -9.59 -1.36
CA LYS A 305 2.21 -8.92 -0.64
C LYS A 305 3.59 -9.56 -0.93
N THR A 306 3.82 -9.90 -2.19
CA THR A 306 5.07 -10.52 -2.70
C THR A 306 5.70 -9.73 -3.83
N SER A 307 5.28 -8.48 -4.04
CA SER A 307 5.96 -7.62 -5.01
C SER A 307 7.43 -7.44 -4.64
N LEU A 308 8.32 -7.44 -5.62
CA LEU A 308 9.73 -7.14 -5.40
C LEU A 308 9.94 -5.75 -4.78
N GLN A 309 9.15 -4.76 -5.21
CA GLN A 309 9.34 -3.34 -4.89
C GLN A 309 9.00 -3.00 -3.43
N GLU A 310 7.94 -3.58 -2.90
CA GLU A 310 7.42 -3.25 -1.56
C GLU A 310 7.69 -4.35 -0.54
N HIS A 311 7.87 -5.60 -1.00
CA HIS A 311 7.86 -6.76 -0.12
C HIS A 311 9.08 -7.66 -0.27
N ASN A 312 10.04 -7.36 -1.17
CA ASN A 312 11.21 -8.22 -1.40
C ASN A 312 10.82 -9.70 -1.63
N PHE A 313 9.81 -9.94 -2.48
CA PHE A 313 9.16 -11.25 -2.70
C PHE A 313 8.40 -11.85 -1.51
N GLY A 314 8.14 -11.06 -0.46
CA GLY A 314 7.55 -11.54 0.79
C GLY A 314 8.56 -12.28 1.66
N LEU A 315 9.86 -12.12 1.41
CA LEU A 315 10.92 -12.68 2.24
C LEU A 315 11.22 -11.77 3.42
N THR A 316 11.56 -12.37 4.57
CA THR A 316 12.12 -11.64 5.71
C THR A 316 13.50 -11.05 5.35
N PRO A 317 14.00 -10.03 6.07
CA PRO A 317 15.32 -9.45 5.79
C PRO A 317 16.45 -10.49 5.75
N ALA A 318 16.49 -11.42 6.70
CA ALA A 318 17.50 -12.48 6.75
C ALA A 318 17.40 -13.45 5.54
N GLN A 319 16.18 -13.84 5.16
CA GLN A 319 15.96 -14.67 3.97
C GLN A 319 16.32 -13.93 2.69
N TRP A 320 16.04 -12.62 2.61
CA TRP A 320 16.39 -11.78 1.48
C TRP A 320 17.91 -11.69 1.31
N ASP A 321 18.65 -11.45 2.39
CA ASP A 321 20.11 -11.38 2.34
C ASP A 321 20.73 -12.71 1.91
N GLY A 322 20.25 -13.83 2.47
CA GLY A 322 20.66 -15.17 2.05
C GLY A 322 20.26 -15.48 0.61
N PHE A 323 19.08 -15.06 0.17
CA PHE A 323 18.64 -15.20 -1.20
C PHE A 323 19.57 -14.42 -2.14
N TRP A 324 19.85 -13.15 -1.84
CA TRP A 324 20.70 -12.26 -2.63
C TRP A 324 22.13 -12.77 -2.80
N GLN A 325 22.73 -13.28 -1.72
CA GLN A 325 24.09 -13.85 -1.75
C GLN A 325 24.20 -15.10 -2.61
N ASN A 326 23.11 -15.86 -2.76
CA ASN A 326 23.06 -17.08 -3.55
C ASN A 326 22.69 -16.85 -5.03
N LEU A 327 22.60 -15.60 -5.46
CA LEU A 327 22.36 -15.23 -6.85
C LEU A 327 23.66 -15.02 -7.60
N SER A 328 23.64 -15.42 -8.87
CA SER A 328 24.71 -15.06 -9.81
C SER A 328 24.74 -13.55 -10.07
N PRO A 329 25.88 -12.99 -10.50
CA PRO A 329 25.99 -11.58 -10.87
C PRO A 329 24.96 -11.14 -11.92
N GLU A 330 24.60 -12.02 -12.85
CA GLU A 330 23.55 -11.79 -13.85
C GLU A 330 22.16 -11.67 -13.21
N GLU A 331 21.81 -12.58 -12.31
CA GLU A 331 20.53 -12.57 -11.59
C GLU A 331 20.39 -11.35 -10.67
N GLN A 332 21.47 -10.94 -10.01
CA GLN A 332 21.51 -9.70 -9.22
C GLN A 332 21.29 -8.46 -10.09
N ALA A 333 21.90 -8.41 -11.29
CA ALA A 333 21.69 -7.33 -12.23
C ALA A 333 20.23 -7.27 -12.71
N ILE A 334 19.61 -8.42 -12.97
CA ILE A 334 18.20 -8.53 -13.33
C ILE A 334 17.32 -8.01 -12.18
N LEU A 335 17.50 -8.49 -10.94
CA LEU A 335 16.70 -8.01 -9.81
C LEU A 335 16.85 -6.52 -9.56
N THR A 336 18.06 -6.00 -9.65
CA THR A 336 18.33 -4.57 -9.46
C THR A 336 17.56 -3.74 -10.48
N ALA A 337 17.57 -4.16 -11.75
CA ALA A 337 16.85 -3.47 -12.82
C ALA A 337 15.32 -3.52 -12.62
N TYR A 338 14.77 -4.67 -12.23
CA TYR A 338 13.33 -4.81 -11.92
C TYR A 338 12.92 -4.01 -10.67
N LYS A 339 13.81 -3.88 -9.68
CA LYS A 339 13.59 -3.07 -8.47
C LYS A 339 13.64 -1.56 -8.78
N ALA A 340 14.45 -1.17 -9.76
CA ALA A 340 14.56 0.21 -10.24
C ALA A 340 13.52 0.60 -11.31
N GLU A 341 12.58 -0.28 -11.65
CA GLU A 341 11.56 -0.08 -12.72
C GLU A 341 12.15 0.23 -14.11
N HIS A 342 13.38 -0.22 -14.38
CA HIS A 342 13.97 -0.05 -15.71
C HIS A 342 13.28 -0.95 -16.74
N ALA A 343 13.12 -0.44 -17.96
CA ALA A 343 12.55 -1.21 -19.04
C ALA A 343 13.41 -2.46 -19.32
N PRO A 344 12.80 -3.66 -19.40
CA PRO A 344 13.54 -4.91 -19.60
C PRO A 344 14.33 -4.93 -20.92
N ASP A 345 13.96 -4.10 -21.90
CA ASP A 345 14.65 -3.99 -23.19
C ASP A 345 16.01 -3.26 -23.10
N ASP A 346 16.19 -2.37 -22.12
CA ASP A 346 17.47 -1.71 -21.88
C ASP A 346 18.44 -2.64 -21.14
N LEU A 347 17.90 -3.47 -20.24
CA LEU A 347 18.64 -4.53 -19.57
C LEU A 347 19.06 -5.64 -20.55
N ALA A 348 18.17 -6.04 -21.46
CA ALA A 348 18.44 -7.00 -22.54
C ALA A 348 19.65 -6.59 -23.38
N ARG A 349 19.72 -5.31 -23.77
CA ARG A 349 20.84 -4.76 -24.53
C ARG A 349 22.15 -4.72 -23.74
N ARG A 350 22.10 -4.38 -22.44
CA ARG A 350 23.29 -4.32 -21.57
C ARG A 350 23.87 -5.70 -21.27
N LEU A 351 23.02 -6.72 -21.10
CA LEU A 351 23.43 -8.08 -20.76
C LEU A 351 23.64 -8.98 -21.99
N GLY A 352 23.34 -8.51 -23.20
CA GLY A 352 23.41 -9.32 -24.43
C GLY A 352 22.37 -10.44 -24.48
N LEU A 353 21.31 -10.36 -23.68
CA LEU A 353 20.26 -11.37 -23.55
C LEU A 353 19.02 -10.99 -24.35
N LYS A 354 18.25 -11.99 -24.78
CA LYS A 354 16.93 -11.75 -25.37
C LYS A 354 15.91 -11.46 -24.26
N SER A 355 14.93 -10.59 -24.53
CA SER A 355 13.85 -10.26 -23.58
C SER A 355 13.14 -11.51 -23.01
N ARG A 356 12.94 -12.55 -23.83
CA ARG A 356 12.41 -13.85 -23.38
C ARG A 356 13.27 -14.57 -22.33
N GLN A 357 14.60 -14.46 -22.42
CA GLN A 357 15.53 -15.08 -21.46
C GLN A 357 15.46 -14.35 -20.12
N ILE A 358 15.44 -13.01 -20.15
CA ILE A 358 15.25 -12.19 -18.95
C ILE A 358 13.91 -12.53 -18.28
N GLN A 359 12.83 -12.65 -19.05
CA GLN A 359 11.52 -13.02 -18.51
C GLN A 359 11.52 -14.44 -17.91
N ALA A 360 12.25 -15.39 -18.52
CA ALA A 360 12.38 -16.74 -17.98
C ALA A 360 13.17 -16.76 -16.67
N GLN A 361 14.28 -16.03 -16.61
CA GLN A 361 15.08 -15.86 -15.38
C GLN A 361 14.29 -15.14 -14.29
N TRP A 362 13.52 -14.11 -14.64
CA TRP A 362 12.60 -13.44 -13.71
C TRP A 362 11.60 -14.41 -13.06
N VAL A 363 10.96 -15.26 -13.87
CA VAL A 363 10.02 -16.27 -13.37
C VAL A 363 10.73 -17.26 -12.44
N GLN A 364 11.95 -17.71 -12.79
CA GLN A 364 12.75 -18.62 -11.95
C GLN A 364 13.09 -17.97 -10.59
N LEU A 365 13.55 -16.72 -10.59
CA LEU A 365 13.89 -15.99 -9.38
C LEU A 365 12.70 -15.84 -8.44
N TYR A 366 11.54 -15.48 -8.97
CA TYR A 366 10.32 -15.37 -8.16
C TYR A 366 9.94 -16.71 -7.51
N LEU A 367 10.02 -17.82 -8.27
CA LEU A 367 9.63 -19.13 -7.76
C LEU A 367 10.60 -19.67 -6.71
N ARG A 368 11.90 -19.42 -6.89
CA ARG A 368 12.91 -19.73 -5.87
C ARG A 368 12.63 -18.96 -4.58
N ALA A 369 12.23 -17.69 -4.66
CA ALA A 369 11.79 -16.93 -3.50
C ALA A 369 10.49 -17.48 -2.89
N GLN A 370 9.53 -17.91 -3.72
CA GLN A 370 8.30 -18.53 -3.26
C GLN A 370 8.54 -19.85 -2.49
N GLU A 371 9.47 -20.69 -2.96
CA GLU A 371 9.86 -21.92 -2.29
C GLU A 371 10.47 -21.65 -0.91
N LEU A 372 11.39 -20.67 -0.81
CA LEU A 372 12.00 -20.28 0.47
C LEU A 372 10.97 -19.82 1.50
N ARG A 373 9.96 -19.07 1.06
CA ARG A 373 8.86 -18.65 1.94
C ARG A 373 8.03 -19.83 2.41
N THR A 374 7.68 -20.74 1.49
CA THR A 374 6.82 -21.89 1.80
C THR A 374 7.53 -22.90 2.72
N GLN A 375 8.85 -23.03 2.62
CA GLN A 375 9.67 -23.87 3.51
C GLN A 375 9.84 -23.32 4.92
N SER A 376 9.56 -22.03 5.14
CA SER A 376 9.68 -21.40 6.47
C SER A 376 8.33 -21.30 7.20
N GLU A 377 7.22 -21.54 6.51
CA GLU A 377 5.86 -21.57 7.06
C GLU A 377 5.41 -22.99 7.48
N GLY A 378 6.22 -24.02 7.20
CA GLY A 378 6.03 -25.41 7.66
C GLY A 378 7.12 -25.82 8.63
#